data_AF-A0A8S3VEH2-F1
#
_entry.id   AF-A0A8S3VEH2-F1
#
_cell.length_a   1.000
_cell.length_b   1.000
_cell.length_c   1.000
_cell.angle_alpha   90.00
_cell.angle_beta   90.00
_cell.angle_gamma   90.00
#
_symmetry.space_group_name_H-M   'P 1'
#
loop_
_entity.id
_entity.type
_entity.pdbx_description
1 polymer ?
#
loop_
_entity_poly.entity_id
_entity_poly.type
_entity_poly.pdbx_seq_one_letter_code
_entity_poly.pdbx_strand_id
1 'polypeptide(L)'
;MGEHSREHLSRKDSIWIQTGREGQELDAGSATGKSLGVFTSGGDSQGMNSAVRAVVRMGSFLGCKVYYIKEGYQGMVDGGDHIIEASWASSSGIMQKGGTVIGSARCADFRQREGRLKAAKNLIDKNITNLVVIGGDGSLTGANLFRQEWNSLLDELKATDRITDEQRKSCSSINIVGMVGSIDNDFCGTDMTIGTDSALHRIIESVDSISTTASSHQRAFVLEVMGRHCG
;
A
#
# COMPACT_ATOMS: atom_id res chain seq x y z
N MET A 1 -44.30 25.77 -12.33
CA MET A 1 -42.94 26.08 -12.83
C MET A 1 -42.00 25.83 -11.67
N GLY A 2 -41.65 24.58 -11.38
CA GLY A 2 -40.67 23.78 -12.11
C GLY A 2 -39.55 23.46 -11.13
N GLU A 3 -39.78 22.52 -10.20
CA GLU A 3 -38.77 22.04 -9.26
C GLU A 3 -37.67 21.32 -10.04
N HIS A 4 -36.48 21.91 -10.11
CA HIS A 4 -35.29 21.23 -10.58
C HIS A 4 -34.84 20.24 -9.50
N SER A 5 -35.32 19.01 -9.63
CA SER A 5 -34.76 17.82 -8.98
C SER A 5 -33.28 17.71 -9.38
N ARG A 6 -32.37 18.04 -8.46
CA ARG A 6 -30.95 17.74 -8.60
C ARG A 6 -30.79 16.23 -8.50
N GLU A 7 -30.71 15.56 -9.65
CA GLU A 7 -30.24 14.18 -9.71
C GLU A 7 -28.83 14.11 -9.12
N HIS A 8 -28.70 13.42 -7.99
CA HIS A 8 -27.41 13.04 -7.45
C HIS A 8 -26.76 12.05 -8.43
N LEU A 9 -25.84 12.56 -9.25
CA LEU A 9 -24.85 11.77 -9.98
C LEU A 9 -23.96 11.02 -8.99
N SER A 10 -24.45 9.87 -8.51
CA SER A 10 -23.64 8.87 -7.81
C SER A 10 -22.65 8.28 -8.82
N ARG A 11 -21.43 8.81 -8.84
CA ARG A 11 -20.30 8.15 -9.52
C ARG A 11 -20.13 6.76 -8.88
N LYS A 12 -20.44 5.70 -9.64
CA LYS A 12 -20.32 4.29 -9.21
C LYS A 12 -18.88 3.85 -8.89
N ASP A 13 -17.89 4.73 -9.08
CA ASP A 13 -16.46 4.45 -8.92
C ASP A 13 -15.82 5.12 -7.69
N SER A 14 -16.62 5.66 -6.76
CA SER A 14 -16.10 6.41 -5.63
C SER A 14 -15.44 5.51 -4.57
N ILE A 15 -14.18 5.84 -4.23
CA ILE A 15 -13.55 5.49 -2.95
C ILE A 15 -14.56 5.76 -1.83
N TRP A 16 -14.94 4.72 -1.10
CA TRP A 16 -15.87 4.83 0.01
C TRP A 16 -15.13 5.35 1.24
N ILE A 17 -15.43 6.58 1.65
CA ILE A 17 -14.98 7.10 2.94
C ILE A 17 -15.97 6.59 3.99
N GLN A 18 -15.56 5.55 4.73
CA GLN A 18 -16.30 5.05 5.89
C GLN A 18 -15.82 5.77 7.15
N THR A 19 -16.76 6.15 8.02
CA THR A 19 -16.43 6.68 9.35
C THR A 19 -15.60 5.66 10.13
N GLY A 20 -14.55 6.13 10.80
CA GLY A 20 -13.67 5.28 11.60
C GLY A 20 -14.43 4.50 12.67
N ARG A 21 -14.05 3.24 12.89
CA ARG A 21 -14.58 2.39 13.97
C ARG A 21 -13.78 2.59 15.27
N GLU A 22 -13.39 3.83 15.54
CA GLU A 22 -12.59 4.18 16.70
C GLU A 22 -13.35 3.82 18.00
N GLY A 23 -12.66 3.17 18.94
CA GLY A 23 -13.26 2.73 20.20
C GLY A 23 -14.12 1.46 20.13
N GLN A 24 -14.23 0.80 18.97
CA GLN A 24 -14.83 -0.55 18.91
C GLN A 24 -13.83 -1.60 19.41
N GLU A 25 -14.27 -2.44 20.33
CA GLU A 25 -13.52 -3.63 20.73
C GLU A 25 -13.49 -4.64 19.56
N LEU A 26 -12.31 -5.22 19.34
CA LEU A 26 -12.10 -6.23 18.31
C LEU A 26 -11.77 -7.55 18.96
N ASP A 27 -12.57 -8.57 18.67
CA ASP A 27 -12.33 -9.91 19.16
C ASP A 27 -11.12 -10.53 18.47
N ALA A 28 -10.22 -11.10 19.28
CA ALA A 28 -9.12 -11.91 18.81
C ALA A 28 -9.66 -13.10 18.00
N GLY A 29 -9.04 -13.38 16.85
CA GLY A 29 -9.46 -14.49 15.99
C GLY A 29 -10.73 -14.26 15.14
N SER A 30 -11.33 -13.07 15.17
CA SER A 30 -12.56 -12.75 14.40
C SER A 30 -12.44 -12.89 12.87
N ALA A 31 -11.22 -12.98 12.33
CA ALA A 31 -10.94 -13.18 10.91
C ALA A 31 -10.17 -14.49 10.62
N THR A 32 -10.28 -15.48 11.51
CA THR A 32 -9.63 -16.80 11.36
C THR A 32 -9.94 -17.43 10.00
N GLY A 33 -8.90 -17.92 9.33
CA GLY A 33 -9.00 -18.57 8.01
C GLY A 33 -8.93 -17.64 6.80
N LYS A 34 -8.87 -16.31 7.02
CA LYS A 34 -8.58 -15.35 5.94
C LYS A 34 -7.09 -15.17 5.73
N SER A 35 -6.69 -14.84 4.51
CA SER A 35 -5.31 -14.49 4.16
C SER A 35 -5.19 -13.03 3.74
N LEU A 36 -4.08 -12.40 4.12
CA LEU A 36 -3.77 -10.99 3.91
C LEU A 36 -2.36 -10.85 3.33
N GLY A 37 -2.20 -10.16 2.22
CA GLY A 37 -0.89 -9.76 1.69
C GLY A 37 -0.59 -8.30 2.02
N VAL A 38 0.62 -7.99 2.47
CA VAL A 38 1.10 -6.61 2.67
C VAL A 38 2.35 -6.37 1.85
N PHE A 39 2.40 -5.21 1.18
CA PHE A 39 3.53 -4.83 0.35
C PHE A 39 3.74 -3.33 0.30
N THR A 40 5.00 -2.93 0.12
CA THR A 40 5.39 -1.54 -0.12
C THR A 40 5.73 -1.34 -1.58
N SER A 41 5.26 -0.26 -2.19
CA SER A 41 5.54 0.05 -3.61
C SER A 41 5.67 1.54 -3.86
N GLY A 42 6.58 1.91 -4.77
CA GLY A 42 6.89 3.30 -5.11
C GLY A 42 8.21 3.76 -4.47
N GLY A 43 8.38 5.07 -4.30
CA GLY A 43 9.47 5.60 -3.46
C GLY A 43 9.23 5.19 -2.01
N ASP A 44 10.29 4.84 -1.28
CA ASP A 44 10.19 4.54 0.14
C ASP A 44 10.01 5.81 0.97
N SER A 45 9.42 5.67 2.15
CA SER A 45 9.28 6.76 3.11
C SER A 45 9.46 6.23 4.53
N GLN A 46 9.98 7.09 5.40
CA GLN A 46 10.18 6.77 6.81
C GLN A 46 8.82 6.48 7.46
N GLY A 47 8.73 5.36 8.17
CA GLY A 47 7.49 4.90 8.79
C GLY A 47 6.77 3.76 8.06
N MET A 48 7.17 3.42 6.82
CA MET A 48 6.62 2.25 6.11
C MET A 48 6.79 0.95 6.92
N ASN A 49 7.94 0.75 7.57
CA ASN A 49 8.16 -0.41 8.44
C ASN A 49 7.19 -0.46 9.63
N SER A 50 6.83 0.70 10.20
CA SER A 50 5.84 0.80 11.27
C SER A 50 4.45 0.41 10.78
N ALA A 51 4.07 0.84 9.58
CA ALA A 51 2.83 0.45 8.93
C ALA A 51 2.78 -1.05 8.63
N VAL A 52 3.83 -1.61 8.01
CA VAL A 52 3.96 -3.06 7.77
C VAL A 52 3.82 -3.84 9.07
N ARG A 53 4.52 -3.41 10.14
CA ARG A 53 4.43 -4.06 11.46
C ARG A 53 3.00 -4.02 12.02
N ALA A 54 2.32 -2.89 11.92
CA ALA A 54 0.95 -2.74 12.40
C ALA A 54 0.01 -3.70 11.68
N VAL A 55 0.12 -3.78 10.35
CA VAL A 55 -0.68 -4.69 9.51
C VAL A 55 -0.43 -6.16 9.89
N VAL A 56 0.83 -6.56 10.05
CA VAL A 56 1.16 -7.95 10.43
C VAL A 56 0.63 -8.29 11.81
N ARG A 57 0.87 -7.44 12.81
CA ARG A 57 0.44 -7.72 14.18
C ARG A 57 -1.08 -7.73 14.32
N MET A 58 -1.75 -6.79 13.66
CA MET A 58 -3.20 -6.73 13.67
C MET A 58 -3.82 -7.92 12.92
N GLY A 59 -3.27 -8.28 11.75
CA GLY A 59 -3.69 -9.46 11.01
C GLY A 59 -3.52 -10.74 11.84
N SER A 60 -2.37 -10.93 12.48
CA SER A 60 -2.15 -12.07 13.38
C SER A 60 -3.08 -12.09 14.58
N PHE A 61 -3.37 -10.93 15.20
CA PHE A 61 -4.31 -10.82 16.32
C PHE A 61 -5.74 -11.22 15.92
N LEU A 62 -6.17 -10.86 14.70
CA LEU A 62 -7.47 -11.26 14.16
C LEU A 62 -7.50 -12.72 13.66
N GLY A 63 -6.39 -13.45 13.71
CA GLY A 63 -6.30 -14.84 13.22
C GLY A 63 -6.10 -15.00 11.71
N CYS A 64 -5.78 -13.92 11.00
CA CYS A 64 -5.44 -13.96 9.57
C CYS A 64 -4.05 -14.57 9.34
N LYS A 65 -3.89 -15.30 8.24
CA LYS A 65 -2.57 -15.61 7.69
C LYS A 65 -2.04 -14.40 6.93
N VAL A 66 -0.97 -13.79 7.42
CA VAL A 66 -0.38 -12.59 6.81
C VAL A 66 0.83 -12.98 5.97
N TYR A 67 0.98 -12.38 4.79
CA TYR A 67 2.10 -12.60 3.87
C TYR A 67 2.78 -11.27 3.57
N TYR A 68 4.12 -11.24 3.59
CA TYR A 68 4.88 -10.19 2.94
C TYR A 68 4.99 -10.49 1.46
N ILE A 69 4.77 -9.48 0.63
CA ILE A 69 5.14 -9.52 -0.78
C ILE A 69 6.34 -8.60 -0.96
N LYS A 70 7.50 -9.20 -1.23
CA LYS A 70 8.77 -8.49 -1.36
C LYS A 70 8.83 -7.70 -2.66
N GLU A 71 9.63 -6.64 -2.69
CA GLU A 71 9.87 -5.82 -3.90
C GLU A 71 8.58 -5.29 -4.56
N GLY A 72 7.55 -5.04 -3.75
CA GLY A 72 6.27 -4.49 -4.19
C GLY A 72 5.57 -5.32 -5.28
N TYR A 73 5.15 -4.65 -6.35
CA TYR A 73 4.48 -5.33 -7.47
C TYR A 73 5.39 -6.34 -8.19
N GLN A 74 6.71 -6.13 -8.19
CA GLN A 74 7.61 -7.04 -8.87
C GLN A 74 7.58 -8.42 -8.22
N GLY A 75 7.75 -8.50 -6.89
CA GLY A 75 7.64 -9.79 -6.21
C GLY A 75 6.24 -10.39 -6.22
N MET A 76 5.19 -9.56 -6.41
CA MET A 76 3.84 -10.08 -6.67
C MET A 76 3.77 -10.84 -8.01
N VAL A 77 4.41 -10.29 -9.06
CA VAL A 77 4.49 -10.92 -10.39
C VAL A 77 5.41 -12.14 -10.38
N ASP A 78 6.56 -12.05 -9.71
CA ASP A 78 7.55 -13.13 -9.66
C ASP A 78 7.06 -14.31 -8.82
N GLY A 79 6.31 -14.03 -7.75
CA GLY A 79 5.75 -15.06 -6.88
C GLY A 79 6.82 -15.87 -6.13
N GLY A 80 6.47 -17.09 -5.74
CA GLY A 80 7.38 -18.02 -5.05
C GLY A 80 7.93 -17.44 -3.75
N ASP A 81 9.27 -17.34 -3.67
CA ASP A 81 10.01 -16.86 -2.49
C ASP A 81 9.85 -15.37 -2.20
N HIS A 82 9.19 -14.63 -3.09
CA HIS A 82 8.83 -13.24 -2.86
C HIS A 82 7.55 -13.09 -2.03
N ILE A 83 6.70 -14.14 -1.95
CA ILE A 83 5.47 -14.14 -1.15
C ILE A 83 5.67 -15.06 0.06
N ILE A 84 6.15 -14.48 1.16
CA ILE A 84 6.52 -15.22 2.37
C ILE A 84 5.52 -14.98 3.49
N GLU A 85 5.21 -16.02 4.26
CA GLU A 85 4.34 -15.89 5.43
C GLU A 85 5.04 -15.06 6.51
N ALA A 86 4.33 -14.06 7.02
CA ALA A 86 4.79 -13.18 8.08
C ALA A 86 4.43 -13.79 9.44
N SER A 87 5.43 -13.87 10.32
CA SER A 87 5.25 -14.24 11.73
C SER A 87 5.34 -13.03 12.65
N TRP A 88 4.84 -13.16 13.87
CA TRP A 88 5.01 -12.11 14.91
C TRP A 88 6.48 -11.69 15.08
N ALA A 89 7.38 -12.68 15.10
CA ALA A 89 8.83 -12.46 15.21
C ALA A 89 9.39 -11.70 14.01
N SER A 90 8.93 -12.01 12.78
CA SER A 90 9.40 -11.35 11.56
C SER A 90 9.11 -9.85 11.51
N SER A 91 8.05 -9.40 12.20
CA SER A 91 7.66 -7.97 12.29
C SER A 91 8.30 -7.23 13.47
N SER A 92 9.17 -7.89 14.24
CA SER A 92 9.79 -7.32 15.42
C SER A 92 11.12 -6.61 15.09
N GLY A 93 11.39 -5.49 15.76
CA GLY A 93 12.63 -4.73 15.56
C GLY A 93 12.76 -4.00 14.22
N ILE A 94 11.66 -3.85 13.46
CA ILE A 94 11.65 -3.13 12.17
C ILE A 94 11.16 -1.67 12.30
N MET A 95 10.45 -1.32 13.38
CA MET A 95 9.80 -0.02 13.55
C MET A 95 10.76 1.17 13.44
N GLN A 96 11.96 1.02 13.99
CA GLN A 96 13.00 2.05 14.02
C GLN A 96 13.91 2.04 12.78
N LYS A 97 13.70 1.11 11.84
CA LYS A 97 14.51 1.02 10.62
C LYS A 97 13.97 2.00 9.56
N GLY A 98 14.88 2.67 8.86
CA GLY A 98 14.54 3.47 7.68
C GLY A 98 14.07 2.62 6.50
N GLY A 99 13.48 3.28 5.50
CA GLY A 99 12.97 2.66 4.27
C GLY A 99 11.93 1.57 4.53
N THR A 100 12.02 0.48 3.75
CA THR A 100 11.16 -0.70 3.88
C THR A 100 11.96 -1.99 3.94
N VAL A 101 11.73 -2.82 4.96
CA VAL A 101 12.40 -4.12 5.14
C VAL A 101 11.94 -5.20 4.16
N ILE A 102 10.81 -4.97 3.47
CA ILE A 102 10.29 -5.88 2.45
C ILE A 102 10.61 -5.40 1.02
N GLY A 103 11.36 -4.30 0.89
CA GLY A 103 11.74 -3.75 -0.41
C GLY A 103 10.60 -3.03 -1.13
N SER A 104 10.97 -2.24 -2.12
CA SER A 104 10.03 -1.55 -2.99
C SER A 104 10.66 -1.44 -4.37
N ALA A 105 10.00 -2.02 -5.37
CA ALA A 105 10.47 -1.94 -6.75
C ALA A 105 9.39 -1.33 -7.66
N ARG A 106 9.85 -0.55 -8.65
CA ARG A 106 9.02 -0.19 -9.79
C ARG A 106 8.88 -1.44 -10.67
N CYS A 107 7.65 -1.81 -11.00
CA CYS A 107 7.37 -2.97 -11.84
C CYS A 107 6.83 -2.53 -13.20
N ALA A 108 7.60 -2.77 -14.26
CA ALA A 108 7.14 -2.52 -15.63
C ALA A 108 6.10 -3.57 -16.05
N ASP A 109 6.31 -4.83 -15.65
CA ASP A 109 5.46 -5.96 -16.02
C ASP A 109 4.03 -5.81 -15.50
N PHE A 110 3.85 -5.22 -14.32
CA PHE A 110 2.52 -4.98 -13.74
C PHE A 110 1.70 -3.94 -14.52
N ARG A 111 2.34 -3.12 -15.36
CA ARG A 111 1.63 -2.22 -16.30
C ARG A 111 0.99 -3.00 -17.44
N GLN A 112 1.55 -4.17 -17.77
CA GLN A 112 1.00 -5.07 -18.77
C GLN A 112 0.00 -6.04 -18.14
N ARG A 113 -1.02 -6.40 -18.91
CA ARG A 113 -2.06 -7.34 -18.45
C ARG A 113 -1.48 -8.72 -18.12
N GLU A 114 -0.47 -9.18 -18.86
CA GLU A 114 0.22 -10.44 -18.60
C GLU A 114 0.88 -10.48 -17.20
N GLY A 115 1.54 -9.38 -16.79
CA GLY A 115 2.11 -9.29 -15.45
C GLY A 115 1.02 -9.33 -14.38
N ARG A 116 -0.10 -8.64 -14.58
CA ARG A 116 -1.26 -8.69 -13.67
C ARG A 116 -1.87 -10.09 -13.58
N LEU A 117 -1.93 -10.85 -14.68
CA LEU A 117 -2.37 -12.24 -14.67
C LEU A 117 -1.43 -13.13 -13.85
N LYS A 118 -0.11 -12.97 -14.00
CA LYS A 118 0.89 -13.68 -13.19
C LYS A 118 0.73 -13.35 -11.70
N ALA A 119 0.60 -12.06 -11.38
CA ALA A 119 0.36 -11.60 -10.01
C ALA A 119 -0.94 -12.18 -9.42
N ALA A 120 -2.05 -12.12 -10.16
CA ALA A 120 -3.32 -12.69 -9.71
C ALA A 120 -3.21 -14.19 -9.43
N LYS A 121 -2.55 -14.94 -10.33
CA LYS A 121 -2.29 -16.36 -10.12
C LYS A 121 -1.51 -16.62 -8.82
N ASN A 122 -0.41 -15.91 -8.59
CA ASN A 122 0.43 -16.10 -7.41
C ASN A 122 -0.32 -15.80 -6.10
N LEU A 123 -1.22 -14.82 -6.12
CA LEU A 123 -2.09 -14.53 -4.97
C LEU A 123 -3.11 -15.65 -4.72
N ILE A 124 -3.72 -16.18 -5.78
CA ILE A 124 -4.70 -17.28 -5.70
C ILE A 124 -4.04 -18.56 -5.20
N ASP A 125 -2.81 -18.85 -5.62
CA ASP A 125 -2.04 -20.01 -5.18
C ASP A 125 -1.79 -20.00 -3.66
N LYS A 126 -1.79 -18.82 -3.03
CA LYS A 126 -1.69 -18.61 -1.57
C LYS A 126 -3.04 -18.28 -0.90
N ASN A 127 -4.14 -18.32 -1.66
CA ASN A 127 -5.48 -17.93 -1.24
C ASN A 127 -5.54 -16.51 -0.64
N ILE A 128 -4.72 -15.58 -1.14
CA ILE A 128 -4.66 -14.19 -0.69
C ILE A 128 -5.76 -13.40 -1.40
N THR A 129 -6.80 -13.04 -0.64
CA THR A 129 -7.96 -12.26 -1.14
C THR A 129 -8.02 -10.85 -0.54
N ASN A 130 -7.13 -10.53 0.39
CA ASN A 130 -7.04 -9.22 1.02
C ASN A 130 -5.63 -8.68 0.81
N LEU A 131 -5.51 -7.45 0.33
CA LEU A 131 -4.23 -6.78 0.11
C LEU A 131 -4.18 -5.46 0.86
N VAL A 132 -3.03 -5.18 1.46
CA VAL A 132 -2.67 -3.86 1.99
C VAL A 132 -1.49 -3.34 1.18
N VAL A 133 -1.73 -2.25 0.45
CA VAL A 133 -0.70 -1.55 -0.31
C VAL A 133 -0.25 -0.32 0.45
N ILE A 134 1.05 -0.20 0.70
CA ILE A 134 1.66 0.96 1.35
C ILE A 134 2.53 1.66 0.29
N GLY A 135 2.19 2.89 -0.08
CA GLY A 135 2.92 3.58 -1.14
C GLY A 135 2.32 4.93 -1.53
N GLY A 136 2.92 5.53 -2.55
CA GLY A 136 2.44 6.80 -3.12
C GLY A 136 1.25 6.64 -4.06
N ASP A 137 0.81 7.77 -4.64
CA ASP A 137 -0.36 7.85 -5.53
C ASP A 137 -0.37 6.82 -6.68
N GLY A 138 0.76 6.70 -7.40
CA GLY A 138 0.87 5.76 -8.52
C GLY A 138 0.68 4.30 -8.12
N SER A 139 1.14 3.91 -6.92
CA SER A 139 0.95 2.56 -6.39
C SER A 139 -0.51 2.31 -6.03
N LEU A 140 -1.16 3.27 -5.37
CA LEU A 140 -2.57 3.16 -4.98
C LEU A 140 -3.50 3.12 -6.21
N THR A 141 -3.17 3.92 -7.24
CA THR A 141 -3.88 3.89 -8.54
C THR A 141 -3.75 2.53 -9.21
N GLY A 142 -2.54 1.96 -9.25
CA GLY A 142 -2.30 0.62 -9.79
C GLY A 142 -3.08 -0.46 -9.04
N ALA A 143 -3.20 -0.34 -7.72
CA ALA A 143 -3.98 -1.25 -6.90
C ALA A 143 -5.48 -1.16 -7.21
N ASN A 144 -6.02 0.05 -7.38
CA ASN A 144 -7.44 0.22 -7.74
C ASN A 144 -7.74 -0.36 -9.13
N LEU A 145 -6.87 -0.14 -10.12
CA LEU A 145 -7.01 -0.76 -11.44
C LEU A 145 -7.01 -2.29 -11.33
N PHE A 146 -6.08 -2.85 -10.56
CA PHE A 146 -6.01 -4.30 -10.35
C PHE A 146 -7.28 -4.88 -9.73
N ARG A 147 -7.91 -4.16 -8.77
CA ARG A 147 -9.19 -4.55 -8.17
C ARG A 147 -10.34 -4.53 -9.20
N GLN A 148 -10.40 -3.49 -10.04
CA GLN A 148 -11.43 -3.36 -11.07
C GLN A 148 -11.32 -4.47 -12.12
N GLU A 149 -10.09 -4.81 -12.51
CA GLU A 149 -9.82 -5.86 -13.50
C GLU A 149 -9.89 -7.29 -12.93
N TRP A 150 -9.95 -7.45 -11.60
CA TRP A 150 -9.82 -8.74 -10.91
C TRP A 150 -10.70 -9.86 -11.49
N ASN A 151 -11.99 -9.58 -11.69
CA ASN A 151 -12.91 -10.59 -12.26
C ASN A 151 -12.52 -11.00 -13.67
N SER A 152 -12.12 -10.04 -14.51
CA SER A 152 -11.70 -10.31 -15.89
C SER A 152 -10.41 -11.13 -15.93
N LEU A 153 -9.47 -10.86 -15.01
CA LEU A 153 -8.23 -11.65 -14.87
C LEU A 153 -8.54 -13.09 -14.47
N LEU A 154 -9.48 -13.29 -13.54
CA LEU A 154 -9.87 -14.62 -13.10
C LEU A 154 -10.58 -15.43 -14.18
N ASP A 155 -11.42 -14.80 -14.99
CA ASP A 155 -12.11 -15.48 -16.09
C ASP A 155 -11.10 -15.92 -17.17
N GLU A 156 -10.07 -15.11 -17.42
CA GLU A 156 -8.97 -15.43 -18.33
C GLU A 156 -8.04 -16.54 -17.77
N LEU A 157 -7.74 -16.52 -16.48
CA LEU A 157 -7.00 -17.59 -15.81
C LEU A 157 -7.76 -18.92 -15.83
N LYS A 158 -9.09 -18.88 -15.70
CA LYS A 158 -9.94 -20.05 -15.83
C LYS A 158 -9.99 -20.56 -17.27
N ALA A 159 -10.12 -19.66 -18.25
CA ALA A 159 -10.14 -20.03 -19.67
C ALA A 159 -8.82 -20.67 -20.14
N THR A 160 -7.71 -20.38 -19.46
CA THR A 160 -6.39 -20.95 -19.72
C THR A 160 -6.04 -22.15 -18.82
N ASP A 161 -7.02 -22.69 -18.08
CA ASP A 161 -6.86 -23.82 -17.15
C ASP A 161 -5.74 -23.63 -16.11
N ARG A 162 -5.44 -22.38 -15.73
CA ARG A 162 -4.39 -22.05 -14.75
C ARG A 162 -4.88 -22.05 -13.31
N ILE A 163 -6.19 -22.03 -13.10
CA ILE A 163 -6.87 -22.06 -11.79
C ILE A 163 -8.05 -23.03 -11.83
N THR A 164 -8.41 -23.62 -10.68
CA THR A 164 -9.58 -24.49 -10.56
C THR A 164 -10.87 -23.70 -10.30
N ASP A 165 -12.02 -24.36 -10.49
CA ASP A 165 -13.33 -23.78 -10.18
C ASP A 165 -13.50 -23.45 -8.69
N GLU A 166 -12.90 -24.24 -7.80
CA GLU A 166 -12.89 -23.96 -6.36
C GLU A 166 -12.09 -22.69 -6.06
N GLN A 167 -10.90 -22.54 -6.66
CA GLN A 167 -10.07 -21.36 -6.49
C GLN A 167 -10.74 -20.09 -7.03
N ARG A 168 -11.44 -20.19 -8.18
CA ARG A 168 -12.21 -19.08 -8.73
C ARG A 168 -13.33 -18.63 -7.78
N LYS A 169 -14.01 -19.57 -7.12
CA LYS A 169 -15.07 -19.29 -6.16
C LYS A 169 -14.52 -18.70 -4.86
N SER A 170 -13.45 -19.27 -4.31
CA SER A 170 -12.85 -18.80 -3.06
C SER A 170 -12.28 -17.39 -3.20
N CYS A 171 -11.68 -17.08 -4.35
CA CYS A 171 -11.04 -15.79 -4.64
C CYS A 171 -11.91 -14.87 -5.51
N SER A 172 -13.24 -14.99 -5.43
CA SER A 172 -14.17 -14.28 -6.32
C SER A 172 -14.03 -12.75 -6.30
N SER A 173 -13.64 -12.18 -5.17
CA SER A 173 -13.37 -10.76 -5.00
C SER A 173 -12.04 -10.53 -4.29
N ILE A 174 -11.35 -9.45 -4.65
CA ILE A 174 -10.17 -8.97 -3.94
C ILE A 174 -10.50 -7.70 -3.16
N ASN A 175 -10.15 -7.70 -1.88
CA ASN A 175 -10.26 -6.54 -1.01
C ASN A 175 -8.91 -5.83 -0.97
N ILE A 176 -8.88 -4.53 -1.21
CA ILE A 176 -7.64 -3.75 -1.21
C ILE A 176 -7.81 -2.56 -0.28
N VAL A 177 -6.84 -2.38 0.62
CA VAL A 177 -6.71 -1.21 1.48
C VAL A 177 -5.41 -0.49 1.12
N GLY A 178 -5.50 0.83 0.96
CA GLY A 178 -4.35 1.69 0.68
C GLY A 178 -3.90 2.47 1.90
N MET A 179 -2.60 2.55 2.11
CA MET A 179 -1.95 3.45 3.05
C MET A 179 -0.99 4.34 2.29
N VAL A 180 -1.09 5.65 2.49
CA VAL A 180 -0.27 6.61 1.75
C VAL A 180 1.09 6.77 2.41
N GLY A 181 2.12 6.25 1.75
CA GLY A 181 3.53 6.44 2.11
C GLY A 181 4.21 7.35 1.11
N SER A 182 4.47 8.60 1.52
CA SER A 182 5.11 9.64 0.72
C SER A 182 5.78 10.65 1.63
N ILE A 183 6.87 11.26 1.17
CA ILE A 183 7.45 12.44 1.84
C ILE A 183 6.83 13.74 1.35
N ASP A 184 6.19 13.71 0.17
CA ASP A 184 5.74 14.89 -0.57
C ASP A 184 4.42 15.47 -0.01
N ASN A 185 3.69 14.72 0.83
CA ASN A 185 2.34 15.06 1.31
C ASN A 185 1.35 15.41 0.20
N ASP A 186 1.47 14.75 -0.95
CA ASP A 186 0.81 15.11 -2.22
C ASP A 186 -0.48 14.32 -2.50
N PHE A 187 -0.99 13.55 -1.53
CA PHE A 187 -2.19 12.74 -1.73
C PHE A 187 -3.45 13.44 -1.21
N CYS A 188 -4.30 13.87 -2.13
CA CYS A 188 -5.55 14.53 -1.78
C CYS A 188 -6.47 13.62 -0.95
N GLY A 189 -7.01 14.15 0.15
CA GLY A 189 -7.94 13.43 1.03
C GLY A 189 -7.31 12.89 2.32
N THR A 190 -6.00 13.04 2.50
CA THR A 190 -5.35 12.89 3.82
C THR A 190 -4.64 14.19 4.19
N ASP A 191 -4.68 14.56 5.47
CA ASP A 191 -3.96 15.74 5.97
C ASP A 191 -2.44 15.51 6.04
N MET A 192 -2.04 14.25 6.27
CA MET A 192 -0.65 13.87 6.41
C MET A 192 -0.37 12.50 5.77
N THR A 193 0.72 12.40 5.01
CA THR A 193 1.23 11.13 4.48
C THR A 193 2.34 10.55 5.35
N ILE A 194 2.47 9.22 5.37
CA ILE A 194 3.51 8.54 6.16
C ILE A 194 4.87 8.89 5.57
N GLY A 195 5.67 9.64 6.34
CA GLY A 195 7.03 10.04 5.98
C GLY A 195 7.24 11.55 5.88
N THR A 196 6.17 12.34 5.71
CA THR A 196 6.26 13.81 5.60
C THR A 196 6.98 14.46 6.78
N ASP A 197 6.53 14.16 8.01
CA ASP A 197 7.13 14.73 9.22
C ASP A 197 8.61 14.35 9.38
N SER A 198 8.95 13.10 9.08
CA SER A 198 10.33 12.62 9.11
C SER A 198 11.20 13.33 8.06
N ALA A 199 10.69 13.55 6.84
CA ALA A 199 11.40 14.29 5.81
C ALA A 199 11.60 15.77 6.20
N LEU A 200 10.56 16.42 6.72
CA LEU A 200 10.64 17.78 7.26
C LEU A 200 11.69 17.89 8.35
N HIS A 201 11.72 16.92 9.27
CA HIS A 201 12.71 16.89 10.35
C HIS A 201 14.16 16.81 9.82
N ARG A 202 14.41 16.07 8.72
CA ARG A 202 15.73 16.05 8.05
C ARG A 202 16.07 17.37 7.34
N ILE A 203 15.07 18.05 6.78
CA ILE A 203 15.24 19.39 6.19
C ILE A 203 15.66 20.38 7.27
N ILE A 204 14.94 20.41 8.40
CA ILE A 204 15.24 21.31 9.53
C ILE A 204 16.64 21.06 10.09
N GLU A 205 17.03 19.80 10.31
CA GLU A 205 18.39 19.47 10.78
C GLU A 205 19.48 20.02 9.85
N SER A 206 19.22 19.99 8.54
CA SER A 206 20.14 20.50 7.51
C SER A 206 20.19 22.03 7.51
N VAL A 207 19.03 22.68 7.65
CA VAL A 207 18.93 24.15 7.77
C VAL A 207 19.65 24.64 9.03
N ASP A 208 19.42 24.01 10.18
CA ASP A 208 20.05 24.37 11.45
C ASP A 208 21.57 24.25 11.38
N SER A 209 22.07 23.19 10.72
CA SER A 209 23.50 22.97 10.50
C SER A 209 24.16 24.09 9.67
N ILE A 210 23.44 24.68 8.72
CA ILE A 210 23.94 25.76 7.85
C ILE A 210 23.74 27.16 8.45
N SER A 211 22.71 27.34 9.30
CA SER A 211 22.31 28.64 9.84
C SER A 211 23.45 29.37 10.57
N THR A 212 24.23 28.64 11.37
CA THR A 212 25.35 29.22 12.15
C THR A 212 26.45 29.80 11.26
N THR A 213 26.82 29.13 10.16
CA THR A 213 27.83 29.61 9.21
C THR A 213 27.28 30.73 8.32
N ALA A 214 25.99 30.67 7.96
CA ALA A 214 25.32 31.73 7.21
C ALA A 214 25.34 33.05 7.97
N SER A 215 24.98 33.03 9.26
CA SER A 215 25.01 34.20 10.13
C SER A 215 26.43 34.74 10.35
N SER A 216 27.42 33.86 10.53
CA SER A 216 28.79 34.27 10.85
C SER A 216 29.50 34.98 9.68
N HIS A 217 29.18 34.59 8.45
CA HIS A 217 29.81 35.13 7.24
C HIS A 217 28.88 36.01 6.40
N GLN A 218 27.70 36.36 6.92
CA GLN A 218 26.67 37.14 6.21
C GLN A 218 26.38 36.59 4.79
N ARG A 219 26.21 35.26 4.70
CA ARG A 219 25.95 34.57 3.43
C ARG A 219 24.46 34.32 3.26
N ALA A 220 24.00 34.37 2.01
CA ALA A 220 22.73 33.81 1.60
C ALA A 220 22.95 32.38 1.08
N PHE A 221 22.10 31.45 1.51
CA PHE A 221 22.08 30.08 1.02
C PHE A 221 20.75 29.80 0.31
N VAL A 222 20.81 29.04 -0.78
CA VAL A 222 19.64 28.50 -1.47
C VAL A 222 19.64 27.00 -1.22
N LEU A 223 18.57 26.50 -0.60
CA LEU A 223 18.38 25.07 -0.33
C LEU A 223 17.28 24.53 -1.22
N GLU A 224 17.61 23.54 -2.04
CA GLU A 224 16.64 22.76 -2.82
C GLU A 224 16.18 21.57 -1.98
N VAL A 225 14.87 21.40 -1.84
CA VAL A 225 14.24 20.31 -1.08
C VAL A 225 13.38 19.44 -1.98
N MET A 226 13.12 18.20 -1.55
CA MET A 226 12.15 17.32 -2.19
C MET A 226 10.71 17.80 -1.96
N GLY A 227 9.75 17.20 -2.67
CA GLY A 227 8.35 17.65 -2.69
C GLY A 227 7.66 17.36 -4.03
N ARG A 228 8.44 16.97 -5.06
CA ARG A 228 7.96 16.68 -6.42
C ARG A 228 7.19 17.86 -7.03
N HIS A 229 5.86 17.85 -6.91
CA HIS A 229 4.95 18.87 -7.43
C HIS A 229 4.10 19.49 -6.31
N CYS A 230 4.51 19.29 -5.07
CA CYS A 230 3.96 19.83 -3.83
C CYS A 230 5.07 20.61 -3.10
N GLY A 231 4.71 21.71 -2.44
CA GLY A 231 5.66 22.63 -1.78
C GLY A 231 5.18 23.08 -0.43
#